data_AF-A0A381VTI4-F1
#
_entry.id   AF-A0A381VTI4-F1
#
_cell.length_a   1.000
_cell.length_b   1.000
_cell.length_c   1.000
_cell.angle_alpha   90.00
_cell.angle_beta   90.00
_cell.angle_gamma   90.00
#
_symmetry.space_group_name_H-M   'P 1'
#
loop_
_entity.id
_entity.type
_entity.pdbx_description
1 polymer ?
#
loop_
_entity_poly.entity_id
_entity_poly.type
_entity_poly.pdbx_seq_one_letter_code
_entity_poly.pdbx_strand_id
1 'polypeptide(L)'
;MRVIIAGAGEVGRGVATALRQERRSVALIDPNPTAINESQSLDCLLVTGSALSRDSLLRAGISDAEIIVLATNDDETNLLGCAFAKRVFSEQVGDRAASGLTTIARIQNPAILDYSRGAGPLESWSRADHIVCASDEIVQQLAAGLLAPSIDEILPLGDTSWIAVAEVMPGSPLIGSKTGYVGEIFVGIPSIYALRVEGEKGRLTTGSEIIQEGQILVFVSRSTDQFPQITRAVGRKDDEFPSNAQVAIFGASQFGSKLADHYLSRGFNVVVIEPDLDAANELVGSPVGNSKRLDVIHGDPQDEELLRELGIDHHDIAVAALDDDNMNIAISMRAKDKGVPRTGLLLKDRALV
;
A
#
# COMPACT_ATOMS: atom_id res chain seq x y z
N MET A 1 3.92 -6.66 -26.62
CA MET A 1 4.18 -6.14 -25.27
C MET A 1 5.18 -6.98 -24.51
N ARG A 2 6.44 -6.52 -24.57
CA ARG A 2 7.50 -6.93 -23.65
C ARG A 2 7.64 -5.85 -22.56
N VAL A 3 7.69 -6.30 -21.31
CA VAL A 3 7.92 -5.47 -20.13
C VAL A 3 9.24 -5.90 -19.50
N ILE A 4 10.11 -4.93 -19.23
CA ILE A 4 11.34 -5.15 -18.47
C ILE A 4 11.11 -4.65 -17.04
N ILE A 5 11.52 -5.41 -16.05
CA ILE A 5 11.43 -5.04 -14.63
C ILE A 5 12.85 -5.11 -14.06
N ALA A 6 13.33 -4.02 -13.49
CA ALA A 6 14.58 -3.98 -12.74
C ALA A 6 14.30 -4.01 -11.25
N GLY A 7 14.91 -4.97 -10.55
CA GLY A 7 14.65 -5.31 -9.16
C GLY A 7 13.80 -6.58 -9.08
N ALA A 8 14.37 -7.64 -8.50
CA ALA A 8 13.73 -8.93 -8.23
C ALA A 8 13.34 -9.10 -6.75
N GLY A 9 13.13 -7.99 -6.04
CA GLY A 9 12.50 -7.98 -4.72
C GLY A 9 10.98 -8.15 -4.78
N GLU A 10 10.30 -8.00 -3.64
CA GLU A 10 8.85 -8.21 -3.51
C GLU A 10 8.01 -7.47 -4.56
N VAL A 11 8.22 -6.16 -4.72
CA VAL A 11 7.46 -5.36 -5.69
C VAL A 11 7.71 -5.83 -7.13
N GLY A 12 8.97 -6.03 -7.50
CA GLY A 12 9.33 -6.45 -8.86
C GLY A 12 8.79 -7.84 -9.21
N ARG A 13 8.87 -8.80 -8.28
CA ARG A 13 8.27 -10.13 -8.44
C ARG A 13 6.75 -10.09 -8.48
N GLY A 14 6.12 -9.26 -7.66
CA GLY A 14 4.67 -9.05 -7.67
C GLY A 14 4.17 -8.52 -9.02
N VAL A 15 4.83 -7.48 -9.56
CA VAL A 15 4.53 -6.93 -10.88
C VAL A 15 4.78 -7.97 -11.98
N ALA A 16 5.89 -8.72 -11.92
CA ALA A 16 6.18 -9.78 -12.86
C ALA A 16 5.07 -10.86 -12.85
N THR A 17 4.65 -11.31 -11.66
CA THR A 17 3.61 -12.32 -11.48
C THR A 17 2.29 -11.88 -12.11
N ALA A 18 1.84 -10.65 -11.82
CA ALA A 18 0.60 -10.10 -12.37
C ALA A 18 0.64 -10.03 -13.90
N LEU A 19 1.74 -9.54 -14.48
CA LEU A 19 1.90 -9.45 -15.93
C LEU A 19 1.98 -10.83 -16.60
N ARG A 20 2.56 -11.83 -15.94
CA ARG A 20 2.59 -13.21 -16.45
C ARG A 20 1.21 -13.87 -16.42
N GLN A 21 0.38 -13.57 -15.42
CA GLN A 21 -1.03 -14.02 -15.40
C GLN A 21 -1.83 -13.46 -16.59
N GLU A 22 -1.51 -12.25 -17.05
CA GLU A 22 -2.03 -11.67 -18.29
C GLU A 22 -1.35 -12.18 -19.57
N ARG A 23 -0.45 -13.17 -19.47
CA ARG A 23 0.34 -13.74 -20.58
C ARG A 23 1.21 -12.71 -21.31
N ARG A 24 1.71 -11.68 -20.61
CA ARG A 24 2.67 -10.71 -21.16
C ARG A 24 4.09 -11.28 -21.14
N SER A 25 4.95 -10.84 -22.06
CA SER A 25 6.37 -11.20 -22.06
C SER A 25 7.10 -10.33 -21.02
N VAL A 26 7.73 -10.96 -20.03
CA VAL A 26 8.42 -10.25 -18.94
C VAL A 26 9.90 -10.64 -18.93
N ALA A 27 10.78 -9.66 -18.72
CA ALA A 27 12.17 -9.87 -18.35
C ALA A 27 12.46 -9.20 -17.00
N LEU A 28 13.13 -9.90 -16.10
CA LEU A 28 13.46 -9.45 -14.75
C LEU A 28 14.98 -9.34 -14.61
N ILE A 29 15.46 -8.17 -14.21
CA ILE A 29 16.89 -7.85 -14.05
C ILE A 29 17.18 -7.60 -12.57
N ASP A 30 18.17 -8.27 -12.00
CA ASP A 30 18.64 -7.98 -10.65
C ASP A 30 20.12 -8.34 -10.48
N PRO A 31 20.93 -7.53 -9.77
CA PRO A 31 22.34 -7.83 -9.54
C PRO A 31 22.54 -8.99 -8.55
N ASN A 32 21.57 -9.26 -7.66
CA ASN A 32 21.64 -10.31 -6.66
C ASN A 32 21.24 -11.67 -7.28
N PRO A 33 22.17 -12.63 -7.39
CA PRO A 33 21.85 -13.95 -7.94
C PRO A 33 20.84 -14.72 -7.09
N THR A 34 20.76 -14.47 -5.77
CA THR A 34 19.77 -15.11 -4.89
C THR A 34 18.35 -14.67 -5.25
N ALA A 35 18.11 -13.36 -5.42
CA ALA A 35 16.81 -12.84 -5.81
C ALA A 35 16.35 -13.36 -7.19
N ILE A 36 17.30 -13.52 -8.13
CA ILE A 36 17.05 -14.16 -9.42
C ILE A 36 16.67 -15.64 -9.25
N ASN A 37 17.38 -16.39 -8.41
CA ASN A 37 17.08 -17.80 -8.16
C ASN A 37 15.68 -17.99 -7.54
N GLU A 38 15.28 -17.14 -6.60
CA GLU A 38 13.93 -17.12 -6.03
C GLU A 38 12.84 -16.84 -7.08
N SER A 39 13.20 -16.16 -8.16
CA SER A 39 12.29 -15.77 -9.25
C SER A 39 12.16 -16.82 -10.36
N GLN A 40 12.83 -17.98 -10.27
CA GLN A 40 12.82 -19.03 -11.30
C GLN A 40 11.42 -19.59 -11.60
N SER A 41 10.52 -19.53 -10.63
CA SER A 41 9.14 -20.01 -10.79
C SER A 41 8.26 -19.09 -11.66
N LEU A 42 8.70 -17.86 -11.95
CA LEU A 42 7.87 -16.83 -12.59
C LEU A 42 7.75 -16.96 -14.12
N ASP A 43 8.30 -18.00 -14.74
CA ASP A 43 8.28 -18.25 -16.20
C ASP A 43 8.56 -16.97 -17.01
N CYS A 44 9.63 -16.26 -16.65
CA CYS A 44 10.06 -15.02 -17.28
C CYS A 44 11.55 -15.08 -17.60
N LEU A 45 12.03 -14.14 -18.45
CA LEU A 45 13.45 -14.07 -18.74
C LEU A 45 14.19 -13.47 -17.55
N LEU A 46 15.08 -14.23 -16.94
CA LEU A 46 15.89 -13.78 -15.80
C LEU A 46 17.27 -13.32 -16.24
N VAL A 47 17.67 -12.12 -15.83
CA VAL A 47 18.96 -11.52 -16.18
C VAL A 47 19.67 -11.08 -14.90
N THR A 48 20.73 -11.79 -14.52
CA THR A 48 21.63 -11.31 -13.47
C THR A 48 22.45 -10.13 -14.00
N GLY A 49 22.27 -8.94 -13.41
CA GLY A 49 22.92 -7.71 -13.82
C GLY A 49 22.25 -6.45 -13.28
N SER A 50 22.81 -5.27 -13.59
CA SER A 50 22.24 -3.97 -13.18
C SER A 50 21.42 -3.33 -14.28
N ALA A 51 20.38 -2.57 -13.91
CA ALA A 51 19.62 -1.71 -14.83
C ALA A 51 20.45 -0.56 -15.43
N LEU A 52 21.56 -0.19 -14.77
CA LEU A 52 22.53 0.79 -15.25
C LEU A 52 23.64 0.15 -16.11
N SER A 53 23.45 -1.10 -16.55
CA SER A 53 24.35 -1.80 -17.48
C SER A 53 23.68 -1.98 -18.84
N ARG A 54 24.36 -1.48 -19.88
CA ARG A 54 23.93 -1.64 -21.27
C ARG A 54 23.78 -3.11 -21.64
N ASP A 55 24.74 -3.95 -21.25
CA ASP A 55 24.71 -5.39 -21.54
C ASP A 55 23.46 -6.06 -20.95
N SER A 56 23.14 -5.75 -19.69
CA SER A 56 21.95 -6.28 -19.02
C SER A 56 20.66 -5.90 -19.77
N LEU A 57 20.53 -4.63 -20.17
CA LEU A 57 19.35 -4.14 -20.88
C LEU A 57 19.21 -4.79 -22.26
N LEU A 58 20.31 -4.98 -22.99
CA LEU A 58 20.31 -5.69 -24.27
C LEU A 58 19.92 -7.16 -24.09
N ARG A 59 20.49 -7.84 -23.09
CA ARG A 59 20.13 -9.23 -22.74
C ARG A 59 18.68 -9.38 -22.31
N ALA A 60 18.11 -8.37 -21.64
CA ALA A 60 16.69 -8.32 -21.30
C ALA A 60 15.78 -7.98 -22.50
N GLY A 61 16.37 -7.64 -23.66
CA GLY A 61 15.64 -7.40 -24.89
C GLY A 61 14.99 -6.02 -24.95
N ILE A 62 15.69 -4.98 -24.49
CA ILE A 62 15.20 -3.59 -24.45
C ILE A 62 14.75 -3.06 -25.81
N SER A 63 15.35 -3.52 -26.92
CA SER A 63 15.02 -3.07 -28.27
C SER A 63 13.54 -3.30 -28.66
N ASP A 64 12.90 -4.29 -28.06
CA ASP A 64 11.48 -4.63 -28.29
C ASP A 64 10.58 -4.29 -27.08
N ALA A 65 11.13 -3.62 -26.06
CA ALA A 65 10.39 -3.30 -24.85
C ALA A 65 9.45 -2.11 -25.07
N GLU A 66 8.24 -2.23 -24.56
CA GLU A 66 7.24 -1.14 -24.55
C GLU A 66 7.26 -0.43 -23.19
N ILE A 67 7.56 -1.16 -22.12
CA ILE A 67 7.58 -0.64 -20.74
C ILE A 67 8.83 -1.14 -20.03
N ILE A 68 9.47 -0.27 -19.26
CA ILE A 68 10.44 -0.64 -18.23
C ILE A 68 10.01 -0.11 -16.87
N VAL A 69 9.99 -0.99 -15.86
CA VAL A 69 9.66 -0.68 -14.47
C VAL A 69 10.93 -0.78 -13.64
N LEU A 70 11.34 0.32 -13.04
CA LEU A 70 12.50 0.39 -12.16
C LEU A 70 11.98 0.33 -10.71
N ALA A 71 12.03 -0.87 -10.13
CA ALA A 71 11.50 -1.21 -8.81
C ALA A 71 12.58 -1.76 -7.88
N THR A 72 13.82 -1.24 -7.99
CA THR A 72 14.90 -1.59 -7.07
C THR A 72 14.70 -0.92 -5.71
N ASN A 73 15.55 -1.25 -4.74
CA ASN A 73 15.54 -0.63 -3.42
C ASN A 73 16.27 0.71 -3.35
N ASP A 74 16.81 1.20 -4.47
CA ASP A 74 17.63 2.40 -4.56
C ASP A 74 16.93 3.41 -5.48
N ASP A 75 16.50 4.54 -4.91
CA ASP A 75 15.73 5.56 -5.63
C ASP A 75 16.58 6.21 -6.73
N GLU A 76 17.88 6.40 -6.48
CA GLU A 76 18.85 6.91 -7.45
C GLU A 76 18.95 5.98 -8.66
N THR A 77 19.07 4.68 -8.46
CA THR A 77 19.08 3.67 -9.52
C THR A 77 17.77 3.69 -10.30
N ASN A 78 16.64 3.87 -9.62
CA ASN A 78 15.34 3.90 -10.30
C ASN A 78 15.17 5.13 -11.19
N LEU A 79 15.61 6.31 -10.71
CA LEU A 79 15.57 7.57 -11.46
C LEU A 79 16.59 7.60 -12.60
N LEU A 80 17.85 7.30 -12.31
CA LEU A 80 18.92 7.25 -13.33
C LEU A 80 18.67 6.13 -14.34
N GLY A 81 18.08 5.01 -13.90
CA GLY A 81 17.69 3.88 -14.73
C GLY A 81 16.71 4.27 -15.82
N CYS A 82 15.77 5.18 -15.55
CA CYS A 82 14.82 5.67 -16.56
C CYS A 82 15.55 6.38 -17.72
N ALA A 83 16.41 7.36 -17.40
CA ALA A 83 17.19 8.07 -18.40
C ALA A 83 18.15 7.15 -19.16
N PHE A 84 18.83 6.25 -18.45
CA PHE A 84 19.77 5.29 -19.03
C PHE A 84 19.07 4.31 -19.97
N ALA A 85 17.94 3.74 -19.57
CA ALA A 85 17.14 2.84 -20.40
C ALA A 85 16.66 3.52 -21.68
N LYS A 86 16.12 4.75 -21.59
CA LYS A 86 15.71 5.53 -22.76
C LYS A 86 16.88 5.80 -23.72
N ARG A 87 18.07 6.09 -23.19
CA ARG A 87 19.28 6.28 -24.01
C ARG A 87 19.71 5.01 -24.74
N VAL A 88 19.72 3.86 -24.05
CA VAL A 88 20.08 2.58 -24.67
C VAL A 88 19.03 2.19 -25.71
N PHE A 89 17.74 2.36 -25.40
CA PHE A 89 16.64 2.10 -26.31
C PHE A 89 16.73 2.94 -27.59
N SER A 90 16.91 4.27 -27.47
CA SER A 90 16.96 5.16 -28.62
C SER A 90 18.08 4.81 -29.61
N GLU A 91 19.21 4.31 -29.12
CA GLU A 91 20.32 3.87 -29.96
C GLU A 91 20.03 2.54 -30.68
N GLN A 92 19.14 1.68 -30.15
CA GLN A 92 18.76 0.42 -30.79
C GLN A 92 17.68 0.62 -31.86
N VAL A 93 16.67 1.46 -31.60
CA VAL A 93 15.51 1.63 -32.50
C VAL A 93 15.59 2.88 -33.39
N GLY A 94 16.58 3.75 -33.15
CA GLY A 94 16.73 5.06 -33.79
C GLY A 94 15.85 6.15 -33.16
N ASP A 95 16.32 7.40 -33.18
CA ASP A 95 15.73 8.52 -32.43
C ASP A 95 14.24 8.79 -32.70
N ARG A 96 13.72 8.42 -33.88
CA ARG A 96 12.30 8.61 -34.23
C ARG A 96 11.34 7.70 -33.46
N ALA A 97 11.81 6.57 -32.96
CA ALA A 97 11.03 5.62 -32.16
C ALA A 97 11.34 5.71 -30.66
N ALA A 98 12.25 6.60 -30.25
CA ALA A 98 12.75 6.69 -28.87
C ALA A 98 11.68 7.03 -27.82
N SER A 99 10.57 7.64 -28.22
CA SER A 99 9.41 7.90 -27.35
C SER A 99 8.56 6.65 -27.09
N GLY A 100 8.87 5.52 -27.73
CA GLY A 100 8.08 4.29 -27.64
C GLY A 100 8.30 3.48 -26.37
N LEU A 101 9.33 3.80 -25.56
CA LEU A 101 9.59 3.15 -24.29
C LEU A 101 9.02 3.97 -23.14
N THR A 102 7.99 3.43 -22.48
CA THR A 102 7.46 3.99 -21.23
C THR A 102 8.32 3.58 -20.05
N THR A 103 8.78 4.55 -19.26
CA THR A 103 9.57 4.33 -18.04
C THR A 103 8.76 4.63 -16.78
N ILE A 104 8.76 3.68 -15.83
CA ILE A 104 8.12 3.83 -14.53
C ILE A 104 9.19 3.71 -13.44
N ALA A 105 9.33 4.73 -12.59
CA ALA A 105 10.24 4.71 -11.45
C ALA A 105 9.46 4.55 -10.14
N ARG A 106 9.82 3.55 -9.33
CA ARG A 106 9.39 3.48 -7.93
C ARG A 106 10.29 4.39 -7.09
N ILE A 107 9.67 5.19 -6.23
CA ILE A 107 10.35 6.04 -5.25
C ILE A 107 9.89 5.65 -3.85
N GLN A 108 10.84 5.39 -2.97
CA GLN A 108 10.58 5.09 -1.56
C GLN A 108 10.63 6.35 -0.72
N ASN A 109 11.58 7.25 -0.98
CA ASN A 109 11.74 8.48 -0.23
C ASN A 109 10.91 9.64 -0.82
N PRO A 110 9.77 10.01 -0.22
CA PRO A 110 8.93 11.09 -0.71
C PRO A 110 9.62 12.46 -0.57
N ALA A 111 10.65 12.60 0.28
CA ALA A 111 11.38 13.86 0.41
C ALA A 111 12.05 14.28 -0.91
N ILE A 112 12.41 13.31 -1.76
CA ILE A 112 12.99 13.58 -3.09
C ILE A 112 11.96 14.23 -4.02
N LEU A 113 10.67 13.95 -3.83
CA LEU A 113 9.57 14.53 -4.62
C LEU A 113 9.30 16.01 -4.29
N ASP A 114 9.76 16.49 -3.13
CA ASP A 114 9.54 17.85 -2.69
C ASP A 114 10.20 18.86 -3.64
N TYR A 115 9.47 19.91 -4.02
CA TYR A 115 9.96 20.97 -4.92
C TYR A 115 10.94 21.94 -4.27
N SER A 116 10.80 22.17 -2.97
CA SER A 116 11.54 23.20 -2.23
C SER A 116 12.79 22.63 -1.56
N ARG A 117 12.73 21.38 -1.11
CA ARG A 117 13.77 20.69 -0.36
C ARG A 117 14.35 19.49 -1.11
N GLY A 118 13.60 18.93 -2.06
CA GLY A 118 13.99 17.78 -2.85
C GLY A 118 14.43 18.14 -4.27
N ALA A 119 14.24 17.20 -5.17
CA ALA A 119 14.57 17.33 -6.60
C ALA A 119 13.31 17.32 -7.50
N GLY A 120 12.13 17.51 -6.93
CA GLY A 120 10.86 17.58 -7.66
C GLY A 120 10.81 18.80 -8.62
N PRO A 121 10.17 18.69 -9.80
CA PRO A 121 9.49 17.52 -10.37
C PRO A 121 10.50 16.57 -11.04
N LEU A 122 10.48 15.31 -10.62
CA LEU A 122 11.52 14.35 -10.98
C LEU A 122 11.43 13.90 -12.44
N GLU A 123 10.24 13.88 -13.04
CA GLU A 123 10.00 13.49 -14.43
C GLU A 123 10.81 14.33 -15.41
N SER A 124 11.00 15.62 -15.07
CA SER A 124 11.64 16.61 -15.93
C SER A 124 13.11 16.28 -16.24
N TRP A 125 13.86 15.75 -15.27
CA TRP A 125 15.29 15.49 -15.40
C TRP A 125 15.63 14.00 -15.44
N SER A 126 14.87 13.14 -14.77
CA SER A 126 15.07 11.69 -14.77
C SER A 126 14.56 11.01 -16.05
N ARG A 127 13.76 11.72 -16.85
CA ARG A 127 13.02 11.19 -18.01
C ARG A 127 12.11 10.01 -17.65
N ALA A 128 11.72 9.85 -16.38
CA ALA A 128 10.64 8.96 -16.00
C ALA A 128 9.33 9.47 -16.62
N ASP A 129 8.54 8.59 -17.24
CA ASP A 129 7.19 8.95 -17.70
C ASP A 129 6.19 8.90 -16.55
N HIS A 130 6.41 7.98 -15.61
CA HIS A 130 5.61 7.83 -14.41
C HIS A 130 6.48 7.61 -13.18
N ILE A 131 6.05 8.19 -12.07
CA ILE A 131 6.68 8.04 -10.76
C ILE A 131 5.65 7.50 -9.78
N VAL A 132 6.02 6.46 -9.05
CA VAL A 132 5.16 5.80 -8.08
C VAL A 132 5.82 5.86 -6.72
N CYS A 133 5.20 6.58 -5.78
CA CYS A 133 5.62 6.62 -4.38
C CYS A 133 4.42 6.24 -3.51
N ALA A 134 4.39 5.01 -3.01
CA ALA A 134 3.22 4.43 -2.35
C ALA A 134 3.04 4.82 -0.88
N SER A 135 3.92 5.67 -0.33
CA SER A 135 3.99 5.87 1.12
C SER A 135 2.73 6.56 1.67
N ASP A 136 2.14 7.50 0.92
CA ASP A 136 0.91 8.17 1.31
C ASP A 136 -0.33 7.28 1.11
N GLU A 137 -0.38 6.54 0.01
CA GLU A 137 -1.49 5.65 -0.32
C GLU A 137 -1.60 4.51 0.70
N ILE A 138 -0.49 3.94 1.15
CA ILE A 138 -0.47 2.90 2.18
C ILE A 138 -1.00 3.44 3.51
N VAL A 139 -0.57 4.64 3.91
CA VAL A 139 -1.05 5.31 5.14
C VAL A 139 -2.55 5.57 5.05
N GLN A 140 -3.02 6.10 3.91
CA GLN A 140 -4.43 6.36 3.66
C GLN A 140 -5.25 5.06 3.70
N GLN A 141 -4.78 4.00 3.06
CA GLN A 141 -5.44 2.70 3.05
C GLN A 141 -5.52 2.10 4.45
N LEU A 142 -4.42 2.12 5.21
CA LEU A 142 -4.38 1.60 6.58
C LEU A 142 -5.30 2.40 7.51
N ALA A 143 -5.24 3.73 7.47
CA ALA A 143 -6.10 4.58 8.27
C ALA A 143 -7.59 4.39 7.92
N ALA A 144 -7.91 4.22 6.63
CA ALA A 144 -9.26 3.94 6.15
C ALA A 144 -9.75 2.55 6.61
N GLY A 145 -8.89 1.54 6.59
CA GLY A 145 -9.17 0.20 7.15
C GLY A 145 -9.47 0.23 8.64
N LEU A 146 -8.75 1.05 9.41
CA LEU A 146 -8.97 1.20 10.84
C LEU A 146 -10.30 1.91 11.17
N LEU A 147 -10.88 2.69 10.25
CA LEU A 147 -12.22 3.26 10.44
C LEU A 147 -13.31 2.19 10.43
N ALA A 148 -13.15 1.16 9.59
CA ALA A 148 -14.11 0.06 9.43
C ALA A 148 -13.40 -1.29 9.32
N PRO A 149 -12.94 -1.85 10.47
CA PRO A 149 -12.19 -3.10 10.50
C PRO A 149 -12.93 -4.31 9.93
N SER A 150 -14.27 -4.26 9.87
CA SER A 150 -15.11 -5.28 9.29
C SER A 150 -15.17 -5.26 7.75
N ILE A 151 -14.50 -4.33 7.06
CA ILE A 151 -14.38 -4.38 5.59
C ILE A 151 -13.17 -5.23 5.23
N ASP A 152 -13.33 -6.18 4.31
CA ASP A 152 -12.29 -7.16 3.98
C ASP A 152 -11.14 -6.52 3.17
N GLU A 153 -11.46 -5.60 2.25
CA GLU A 153 -10.47 -4.90 1.46
C GLU A 153 -10.91 -3.46 1.15
N ILE A 154 -10.01 -2.50 1.30
CA ILE A 154 -10.22 -1.09 0.94
C ILE A 154 -9.10 -0.65 0.02
N LEU A 155 -9.45 -0.04 -1.11
CA LEU A 155 -8.49 0.48 -2.08
C LEU A 155 -8.84 1.94 -2.42
N PRO A 156 -7.86 2.87 -2.37
CA PRO A 156 -8.07 4.22 -2.85
C PRO A 156 -8.20 4.25 -4.37
N LEU A 157 -9.16 5.02 -4.90
CA LEU A 157 -9.31 5.30 -6.34
C LEU A 157 -8.83 6.71 -6.73
N GLY A 158 -8.33 7.47 -5.75
CA GLY A 158 -7.94 8.88 -5.91
C GLY A 158 -8.97 9.83 -5.31
N ASP A 159 -8.48 11.00 -4.90
CA ASP A 159 -9.22 12.06 -4.21
C ASP A 159 -10.00 11.53 -2.99
N THR A 160 -11.33 11.46 -3.09
CA THR A 160 -12.21 10.98 -2.02
C THR A 160 -12.87 9.64 -2.34
N SER A 161 -12.51 9.00 -3.46
CA SER A 161 -13.16 7.78 -3.93
C SER A 161 -12.46 6.52 -3.46
N TRP A 162 -13.25 5.50 -3.09
CA TRP A 162 -12.76 4.26 -2.51
C TRP A 162 -13.49 3.05 -3.10
N ILE A 163 -12.76 1.95 -3.29
CA ILE A 163 -13.34 0.63 -3.44
C ILE A 163 -13.36 -0.03 -2.06
N ALA A 164 -14.51 -0.56 -1.67
CA ALA A 164 -14.65 -1.37 -0.46
C ALA A 164 -15.20 -2.74 -0.85
N VAL A 165 -14.53 -3.80 -0.40
CA VAL A 165 -14.91 -5.19 -0.63
C VAL A 165 -15.38 -5.78 0.68
N ALA A 166 -16.58 -6.34 0.70
CA ALA A 166 -17.15 -6.91 1.90
C ALA A 166 -17.96 -8.19 1.60
N GLU A 167 -17.77 -9.20 2.43
CA GLU A 167 -18.56 -10.43 2.43
C GLU A 167 -19.92 -10.25 3.14
N VAL A 168 -20.98 -10.78 2.53
CA VAL A 168 -22.33 -10.79 3.07
C VAL A 168 -22.46 -11.86 4.15
N MET A 169 -22.55 -11.42 5.40
CA MET A 169 -22.66 -12.30 6.57
C MET A 169 -24.09 -12.86 6.74
N PRO A 170 -24.24 -13.98 7.47
CA PRO A 170 -25.54 -14.47 7.89
C PRO A 170 -26.33 -13.39 8.64
N GLY A 171 -27.59 -13.17 8.26
CA GLY A 171 -28.43 -12.12 8.86
C GLY A 171 -28.21 -10.72 8.27
N SER A 172 -27.41 -10.59 7.20
CA SER A 172 -27.32 -9.34 6.44
C SER A 172 -28.70 -8.90 5.94
N PRO A 173 -29.08 -7.64 6.19
CA PRO A 173 -30.32 -7.09 5.66
C PRO A 173 -30.31 -6.85 4.14
N LEU A 174 -29.20 -7.09 3.45
CA LEU A 174 -29.12 -7.08 1.99
C LEU A 174 -29.59 -8.39 1.35
N ILE A 175 -29.64 -9.50 2.11
CA ILE A 175 -29.99 -10.82 1.57
C ILE A 175 -31.40 -10.79 0.96
N GLY A 176 -31.54 -11.30 -0.26
CA GLY A 176 -32.79 -11.31 -1.02
C GLY A 176 -33.08 -10.00 -1.76
N SER A 177 -32.30 -8.95 -1.53
CA SER A 177 -32.42 -7.68 -2.24
C SER A 177 -31.67 -7.70 -3.57
N LYS A 178 -32.09 -6.86 -4.52
CA LYS A 178 -31.36 -6.67 -5.77
C LYS A 178 -30.20 -5.70 -5.56
N THR A 179 -29.07 -5.98 -6.18
CA THR A 179 -27.85 -5.14 -6.11
C THR A 179 -28.09 -3.68 -6.48
N GLY A 180 -28.97 -3.40 -7.44
CA GLY A 180 -29.31 -2.03 -7.87
C GLY A 180 -30.30 -1.29 -6.96
N TYR A 181 -30.94 -2.00 -6.02
CA TYR A 181 -32.01 -1.47 -5.17
C TYR A 181 -31.57 -1.20 -3.72
N VAL A 182 -30.32 -1.50 -3.38
CA VAL A 182 -29.81 -1.40 -2.01
C VAL A 182 -29.89 0.02 -1.43
N GLY A 183 -29.78 1.05 -2.27
CA GLY A 183 -29.90 2.46 -1.86
C GLY A 183 -31.30 2.88 -1.39
N GLU A 184 -32.34 2.12 -1.77
CA GLU A 184 -33.71 2.35 -1.27
C GLU A 184 -33.96 1.69 0.09
N ILE A 185 -33.14 0.70 0.45
CA ILE A 185 -33.23 -0.05 1.69
C ILE A 185 -32.33 0.57 2.76
N PHE A 186 -31.11 0.97 2.39
CA PHE A 186 -30.12 1.56 3.27
C PHE A 186 -29.73 2.96 2.81
N VAL A 187 -30.21 3.96 3.53
CA VAL A 187 -29.84 5.36 3.27
C VAL A 187 -28.34 5.55 3.45
N GLY A 188 -27.69 6.10 2.42
CA GLY A 188 -26.26 6.40 2.45
C GLY A 188 -25.33 5.23 2.10
N ILE A 189 -25.86 4.04 1.79
CA ILE A 189 -25.04 2.95 1.27
C ILE A 189 -24.50 3.30 -0.12
N PRO A 190 -23.22 3.04 -0.41
CA PRO A 190 -22.69 3.21 -1.76
C PRO A 190 -23.24 2.15 -2.72
N SER A 191 -23.15 2.44 -4.02
CA SER A 191 -23.59 1.51 -5.06
C SER A 191 -22.66 0.30 -5.15
N ILE A 192 -23.24 -0.87 -5.40
CA ILE A 192 -22.53 -2.11 -5.69
C ILE A 192 -22.21 -2.13 -7.19
N TYR A 193 -20.95 -2.42 -7.55
CA TYR A 193 -20.48 -2.46 -8.95
C TYR A 193 -20.05 -3.85 -9.40
N ALA A 194 -19.62 -4.69 -8.48
CA ALA A 194 -19.29 -6.07 -8.77
C ALA A 194 -19.71 -7.00 -7.63
N LEU A 195 -19.87 -8.26 -7.98
CA LEU A 195 -20.09 -9.34 -7.03
C LEU A 195 -19.22 -10.54 -7.40
N ARG A 196 -18.85 -11.32 -6.39
CA ARG A 196 -18.16 -12.59 -6.54
C ARG A 196 -18.82 -13.62 -5.63
N VAL A 197 -19.07 -14.79 -6.20
CA VAL A 197 -19.45 -16.00 -5.45
C VAL A 197 -18.17 -16.79 -5.19
N GLU A 198 -18.05 -17.41 -4.02
CA GLU A 198 -16.90 -18.27 -3.71
C GLU A 198 -16.69 -19.33 -4.81
N GLY A 199 -15.44 -19.51 -5.24
CA GLY A 199 -15.07 -20.42 -6.34
C GLY A 199 -15.35 -19.89 -7.76
N GLU A 200 -16.04 -18.76 -7.91
CA GLU A 200 -16.30 -18.13 -9.21
C GLU A 200 -15.40 -16.91 -9.46
N LYS A 201 -15.24 -16.55 -10.75
CA LYS A 201 -14.67 -15.26 -11.12
C LYS A 201 -15.67 -14.15 -10.79
N GLY A 202 -15.14 -13.02 -10.29
CA GLY A 202 -15.95 -11.83 -10.09
C GLY A 202 -16.56 -11.32 -11.40
N ARG A 203 -17.76 -10.75 -11.31
CA ARG A 203 -18.46 -10.14 -12.45
C ARG A 203 -19.05 -8.79 -12.08
N LEU A 204 -19.14 -7.90 -13.06
CA LEU A 204 -19.85 -6.64 -12.91
C LEU A 204 -21.34 -6.92 -12.74
N THR A 205 -21.99 -6.14 -11.88
CA THR A 205 -23.42 -6.26 -11.62
C THR A 205 -24.24 -5.43 -12.61
N THR A 206 -25.38 -5.95 -13.05
CA THR A 206 -26.36 -5.20 -13.85
C THR A 206 -27.42 -4.51 -12.98
N GLY A 207 -27.43 -4.80 -11.68
CA GLY A 207 -28.39 -4.25 -10.71
C GLY A 207 -29.61 -5.15 -10.49
N SER A 208 -29.73 -6.25 -11.23
CA SER A 208 -30.87 -7.17 -11.20
C SER A 208 -30.63 -8.43 -10.36
N GLU A 209 -29.36 -8.70 -10.06
CA GLU A 209 -28.86 -9.85 -9.33
C GLU A 209 -29.32 -9.81 -7.88
N ILE A 210 -29.76 -10.95 -7.37
CA ILE A 210 -30.21 -11.11 -5.98
C ILE A 210 -29.00 -11.42 -5.10
N ILE A 211 -28.83 -10.63 -4.05
CA ILE A 211 -27.76 -10.78 -3.07
C ILE A 211 -28.03 -12.01 -2.19
N GLN A 212 -27.00 -12.82 -2.01
CA GLN A 212 -27.03 -14.03 -1.19
C GLN A 212 -25.93 -14.00 -0.13
N GLU A 213 -26.11 -14.79 0.94
CA GLU A 213 -25.11 -15.03 1.97
C GLU A 213 -23.81 -15.59 1.36
N GLY A 214 -22.66 -15.19 1.93
CA GLY A 214 -21.33 -15.61 1.48
C GLY A 214 -20.88 -14.97 0.16
N GLN A 215 -21.71 -14.13 -0.47
CA GLN A 215 -21.27 -13.35 -1.62
C GLN A 215 -20.35 -12.22 -1.18
N ILE A 216 -19.34 -11.97 -2.00
CA ILE A 216 -18.43 -10.84 -1.84
C ILE A 216 -18.93 -9.73 -2.75
N LEU A 217 -19.23 -8.58 -2.15
CA LEU A 217 -19.73 -7.40 -2.85
C LEU A 217 -18.62 -6.36 -2.94
N VAL A 218 -18.57 -5.67 -4.09
CA VAL A 218 -17.64 -4.57 -4.34
C VAL A 218 -18.44 -3.27 -4.44
N PHE A 219 -18.18 -2.38 -3.49
CA PHE A 219 -18.79 -1.07 -3.38
C PHE A 219 -17.83 0.01 -3.90
N VAL A 220 -18.37 1.06 -4.52
CA VAL A 220 -17.60 2.28 -4.81
C VAL A 220 -18.16 3.41 -3.97
N SER A 221 -17.37 3.84 -2.99
CA SER A 221 -17.71 4.90 -2.05
C SER A 221 -17.09 6.24 -2.47
N ARG A 222 -17.76 7.33 -2.14
CA ARG A 222 -17.30 8.72 -2.35
C ARG A 222 -16.69 9.37 -1.11
N SER A 223 -16.78 8.69 0.04
CA SER A 223 -16.19 9.10 1.32
C SER A 223 -16.02 7.89 2.24
N THR A 224 -15.06 7.96 3.15
CA THR A 224 -14.93 6.98 4.25
C THR A 224 -16.13 7.02 5.21
N ASP A 225 -16.91 8.09 5.22
CA ASP A 225 -18.13 8.23 6.05
C ASP A 225 -19.23 7.24 5.67
N GLN A 226 -19.12 6.58 4.51
CA GLN A 226 -20.06 5.56 4.05
C GLN A 226 -19.65 4.13 4.50
N PHE A 227 -18.47 3.95 5.08
CA PHE A 227 -17.97 2.62 5.46
C PHE A 227 -18.79 1.98 6.59
N PRO A 228 -19.18 2.69 7.66
CA PRO A 228 -20.03 2.10 8.71
C PRO A 228 -21.39 1.60 8.18
N GLN A 229 -21.90 2.20 7.10
CA GLN A 229 -23.14 1.82 6.44
C GLN A 229 -22.95 0.52 5.65
N ILE A 230 -21.80 0.36 4.98
CA ILE A 230 -21.41 -0.90 4.33
C ILE A 230 -21.38 -2.02 5.36
N THR A 231 -20.66 -1.84 6.48
CA THR A 231 -20.46 -2.92 7.46
C THR A 231 -21.77 -3.35 8.10
N ARG A 232 -22.63 -2.40 8.49
CA ARG A 232 -23.99 -2.69 8.97
C ARG A 232 -24.85 -3.40 7.92
N ALA A 233 -24.78 -2.97 6.66
CA ALA A 233 -25.59 -3.55 5.59
C ALA A 233 -25.19 -5.00 5.28
N VAL A 234 -23.89 -5.34 5.31
CA VAL A 234 -23.41 -6.71 5.13
C VAL A 234 -23.57 -7.59 6.38
N GLY A 235 -24.20 -7.08 7.45
CA GLY A 235 -24.48 -7.84 8.67
C GLY A 235 -23.33 -7.88 9.67
N ARG A 236 -22.33 -7.01 9.54
CA ARG A 236 -21.23 -6.83 10.50
C ARG A 236 -21.50 -5.62 11.40
N LYS A 237 -20.79 -5.54 12.53
CA LYS A 237 -20.90 -4.43 13.47
C LYS A 237 -19.52 -4.02 13.92
N ASP A 238 -19.11 -2.83 13.49
CA ASP A 238 -17.96 -2.14 14.05
C ASP A 238 -18.40 -1.25 15.23
N ASP A 239 -17.48 -1.07 16.18
CA ASP A 239 -17.63 -0.03 17.19
C ASP A 239 -17.58 1.35 16.53
N GLU A 240 -18.23 2.32 17.16
CA GLU A 240 -18.19 3.70 16.69
C GLU A 240 -16.76 4.25 16.75
N PHE A 241 -16.36 4.98 15.72
CA PHE A 241 -15.02 5.56 15.67
C PHE A 241 -14.97 6.79 16.58
N PRO A 242 -14.00 6.90 17.51
CA PRO A 242 -13.97 7.97 18.48
C PRO A 242 -13.68 9.33 17.81
N SER A 243 -14.33 10.38 18.30
CA SER A 243 -14.13 11.75 17.80
C SER A 243 -12.80 12.37 18.23
N ASN A 244 -12.17 11.84 19.27
CA ASN A 244 -10.83 12.25 19.75
C ASN A 244 -10.07 10.99 20.18
N ALA A 245 -9.45 10.31 19.22
CA ALA A 245 -8.78 9.04 19.46
C ALA A 245 -7.46 9.21 20.21
N GLN A 246 -7.11 8.23 21.04
CA GLN A 246 -5.75 7.95 21.49
C GLN A 246 -5.12 6.91 20.55
N VAL A 247 -4.02 7.27 19.89
CA VAL A 247 -3.36 6.45 18.88
C VAL A 247 -1.95 6.10 19.35
N ALA A 248 -1.67 4.81 19.47
CA ALA A 248 -0.33 4.29 19.68
C ALA A 248 0.27 3.86 18.34
N ILE A 249 1.47 4.35 18.03
CA ILE A 249 2.24 3.95 16.85
C ILE A 249 3.55 3.36 17.35
N PHE A 250 3.87 2.14 16.92
CA PHE A 250 5.13 1.50 17.23
C PHE A 250 6.04 1.63 16.01
N GLY A 251 7.11 2.39 16.15
CA GLY A 251 8.02 2.77 15.06
C GLY A 251 7.80 4.21 14.58
N ALA A 252 8.89 4.97 14.54
CA ALA A 252 9.06 6.30 13.96
C ALA A 252 9.64 6.23 12.53
N SER A 253 9.53 5.06 11.87
CA SER A 253 9.86 4.90 10.45
C SER A 253 9.13 5.94 9.59
N GLN A 254 9.49 6.05 8.31
CA GLN A 254 8.79 6.94 7.38
C GLN A 254 7.26 6.73 7.38
N PHE A 255 6.81 5.47 7.50
CA PHE A 255 5.38 5.16 7.63
C PHE A 255 4.82 5.59 8.98
N GLY A 256 5.53 5.31 10.07
CA GLY A 256 5.14 5.73 11.41
C GLY A 256 5.00 7.26 11.55
N SER A 257 5.96 8.00 10.99
CA SER A 257 5.94 9.47 10.93
C SER A 257 4.74 10.00 10.13
N LYS A 258 4.45 9.41 8.96
CA LYS A 258 3.27 9.78 8.16
C LYS A 258 1.94 9.41 8.82
N LEU A 259 1.87 8.27 9.51
CA LEU A 259 0.71 7.89 10.32
C LEU A 259 0.50 8.88 11.46
N ALA A 260 1.58 9.28 12.15
CA ALA A 260 1.52 10.29 13.20
C ALA A 260 0.97 11.61 12.64
N ASP A 261 1.53 12.11 11.53
CA ASP A 261 1.05 13.32 10.87
C ASP A 261 -0.44 13.22 10.48
N HIS A 262 -0.83 12.09 9.89
CA HIS A 262 -2.22 11.81 9.52
C HIS A 262 -3.18 11.95 10.70
N TYR A 263 -2.90 11.33 11.85
CA TYR A 263 -3.78 11.37 13.00
C TYR A 263 -3.71 12.70 13.76
N LEU A 264 -2.53 13.32 13.84
CA LEU A 264 -2.37 14.65 14.44
C LEU A 264 -3.12 15.73 13.67
N SER A 265 -3.13 15.67 12.34
CA SER A 265 -3.87 16.60 11.49
C SER A 265 -5.39 16.55 11.71
N ARG A 266 -5.90 15.39 12.18
CA ARG A 266 -7.30 15.17 12.58
C ARG A 266 -7.58 15.60 14.04
N GLY A 267 -6.57 16.06 14.76
CA GLY A 267 -6.68 16.53 16.14
C GLY A 267 -6.61 15.42 17.20
N PHE A 268 -6.18 14.21 16.83
CA PHE A 268 -6.00 13.09 17.76
C PHE A 268 -4.70 13.20 18.54
N ASN A 269 -4.58 12.40 19.60
CA ASN A 269 -3.38 12.33 20.42
C ASN A 269 -2.62 11.07 20.02
N VAL A 270 -1.32 11.23 19.78
CA VAL A 270 -0.46 10.20 19.22
C VAL A 270 0.71 9.98 20.15
N VAL A 271 0.92 8.73 20.56
CA VAL A 271 2.17 8.29 21.18
C VAL A 271 2.94 7.44 20.17
N VAL A 272 4.21 7.77 19.95
CA VAL A 272 5.12 6.99 19.11
C VAL A 272 6.15 6.31 20.00
N ILE A 273 6.25 4.99 19.91
CA ILE A 273 7.25 4.19 20.66
C ILE A 273 8.28 3.71 19.65
N GLU A 274 9.51 4.17 19.80
CA GLU A 274 10.60 3.89 18.86
C GLU A 274 11.83 3.32 19.59
N PRO A 275 12.30 2.11 19.24
CA PRO A 275 13.51 1.54 19.84
C PRO A 275 14.83 2.21 19.40
N ASP A 276 14.87 2.83 18.22
CA ASP A 276 16.05 3.54 17.71
C ASP A 276 16.05 5.02 18.10
N LEU A 277 17.05 5.41 18.88
CA LEU A 277 17.14 6.77 19.40
C LEU A 277 17.28 7.83 18.31
N ASP A 278 17.98 7.53 17.20
CA ASP A 278 18.19 8.48 16.12
C ASP A 278 16.89 8.72 15.35
N ALA A 279 16.15 7.67 15.00
CA ALA A 279 14.82 7.76 14.39
C ALA A 279 13.82 8.53 15.28
N ALA A 280 13.84 8.29 16.59
CA ALA A 280 13.02 9.03 17.54
C ALA A 280 13.36 10.53 17.52
N ASN A 281 14.65 10.88 17.54
CA ASN A 281 15.10 12.27 17.46
C ASN A 281 14.75 12.94 16.13
N GLU A 282 14.85 12.21 15.01
CA GLU A 282 14.45 12.70 13.69
C GLU A 282 12.96 13.05 13.64
N LEU A 283 12.09 12.19 14.19
CA LEU A 283 10.66 12.47 14.27
C LEU A 283 10.37 13.72 15.11
N VAL A 284 11.02 13.87 16.27
CA VAL A 284 10.89 15.06 17.13
C VAL A 284 11.39 16.32 16.42
N GLY A 285 12.47 16.23 15.64
CA GLY A 285 13.01 17.33 14.84
C GLY A 285 12.20 17.67 13.58
N SER A 286 11.23 16.82 13.21
CA SER A 286 10.42 16.99 12.01
C SER A 286 9.28 18.02 12.21
N PRO A 287 8.59 18.46 11.13
CA PRO A 287 7.39 19.29 11.25
C PRO A 287 6.30 18.67 12.14
N VAL A 288 6.20 17.34 12.15
CA VAL A 288 5.25 16.55 12.95
C VAL A 288 5.53 16.70 14.45
N GLY A 289 6.81 16.79 14.82
CA GLY A 289 7.32 16.98 16.17
C GLY A 289 6.86 18.28 16.87
N ASN A 290 6.40 19.27 16.10
CA ASN A 290 5.89 20.52 16.67
C ASN A 290 4.50 20.40 17.30
N SER A 291 3.83 19.27 17.12
CA SER A 291 2.49 19.06 17.66
C SER A 291 2.52 18.84 19.16
N LYS A 292 1.68 19.57 19.90
CA LYS A 292 1.48 19.37 21.36
C LYS A 292 0.72 18.09 21.71
N ARG A 293 0.23 17.36 20.71
CA ARG A 293 -0.51 16.10 20.86
C ARG A 293 0.33 14.87 20.52
N LEU A 294 1.63 15.07 20.27
CA LEU A 294 2.58 14.01 19.98
C LEU A 294 3.48 13.79 21.19
N ASP A 295 3.53 12.56 21.66
CA ASP A 295 4.55 12.08 22.60
C ASP A 295 5.44 11.07 21.88
N VAL A 296 6.75 11.26 21.91
CA VAL A 296 7.73 10.32 21.33
C VAL A 296 8.52 9.68 22.46
N ILE A 297 8.44 8.35 22.57
CA ILE A 297 9.02 7.55 23.64
C ILE A 297 10.09 6.65 23.04
N HIS A 298 11.33 6.87 23.45
CA HIS A 298 12.42 5.95 23.13
C HIS A 298 12.38 4.74 24.08
N GLY A 299 12.12 3.55 23.54
CA GLY A 299 11.99 2.34 24.34
C GLY A 299 11.65 1.11 23.51
N ASP A 300 11.84 -0.06 24.11
CA ASP A 300 11.52 -1.34 23.47
C ASP A 300 9.99 -1.55 23.44
N PRO A 301 9.36 -1.65 22.26
CA PRO A 301 7.93 -1.88 22.16
C PRO A 301 7.48 -3.26 22.68
N GLN A 302 8.42 -4.16 22.99
CA GLN A 302 8.15 -5.43 23.67
C GLN A 302 8.15 -5.33 25.21
N ASP A 303 8.59 -4.21 25.79
CA ASP A 303 8.65 -4.06 27.24
C ASP A 303 7.24 -3.95 27.86
N GLU A 304 6.86 -4.95 28.69
CA GLU A 304 5.56 -4.97 29.38
C GLU A 304 5.36 -3.75 30.30
N GLU A 305 6.41 -3.32 30.97
CA GLU A 305 6.37 -2.26 31.97
C GLU A 305 6.16 -0.93 31.26
N LEU A 306 6.91 -0.68 30.18
CA LEU A 306 6.72 0.48 29.30
C LEU A 306 5.29 0.56 28.76
N LEU A 307 4.77 -0.52 28.18
CA LEU A 307 3.40 -0.54 27.62
C LEU A 307 2.33 -0.30 28.70
N ARG A 308 2.61 -0.69 29.94
CA ARG A 308 1.70 -0.44 31.07
C ARG A 308 1.78 1.01 31.53
N GLU A 309 2.98 1.58 31.64
CA GLU A 309 3.17 2.98 32.00
C GLU A 309 2.52 3.94 30.99
N LEU A 310 2.58 3.58 29.70
CA LEU A 310 1.93 4.34 28.64
C LEU A 310 0.42 4.11 28.54
N GLY A 311 -0.16 3.17 29.31
CA GLY A 311 -1.59 2.88 29.29
C GLY A 311 -2.11 2.44 27.92
N ILE A 312 -1.39 1.52 27.26
CA ILE A 312 -1.74 1.04 25.91
C ILE A 312 -3.15 0.45 25.84
N ASP A 313 -3.64 -0.15 26.93
CA ASP A 313 -5.01 -0.67 27.07
C ASP A 313 -6.11 0.41 27.03
N HIS A 314 -5.76 1.69 27.20
CA HIS A 314 -6.67 2.82 27.06
C HIS A 314 -6.64 3.47 25.67
N HIS A 315 -5.84 2.95 24.75
CA HIS A 315 -5.77 3.47 23.39
C HIS A 315 -6.90 2.94 22.51
N ASP A 316 -7.39 3.79 21.62
CA ASP A 316 -8.44 3.43 20.67
C ASP A 316 -7.88 2.70 19.45
N ILE A 317 -6.64 3.03 19.08
CA ILE A 317 -5.95 2.57 17.89
C ILE A 317 -4.50 2.25 18.24
N ALA A 318 -4.00 1.11 17.77
CA ALA A 318 -2.60 0.73 17.86
C ALA A 318 -2.11 0.30 16.47
N VAL A 319 -0.99 0.85 16.00
CA VAL A 319 -0.41 0.52 14.70
C VAL A 319 1.06 0.18 14.83
N ALA A 320 1.45 -1.01 14.38
CA ALA A 320 2.87 -1.39 14.32
C ALA A 320 3.46 -1.12 12.93
N ALA A 321 4.47 -0.25 12.87
CA ALA A 321 5.11 0.24 11.65
C ALA A 321 6.65 0.26 11.79
N LEU A 322 7.20 -0.76 12.45
CA LEU A 322 8.64 -1.01 12.57
C LEU A 322 9.18 -1.64 11.27
N ASP A 323 10.50 -1.72 11.16
CA ASP A 323 11.16 -2.34 10.01
C ASP A 323 11.11 -3.87 10.01
N ASP A 324 10.87 -4.50 11.17
CA ASP A 324 10.75 -5.95 11.35
C ASP A 324 9.28 -6.38 11.35
N ASP A 325 8.90 -7.15 10.33
CA ASP A 325 7.55 -7.67 10.16
C ASP A 325 7.10 -8.60 11.30
N ASN A 326 8.00 -9.42 11.85
CA ASN A 326 7.66 -10.31 12.97
C ASN A 326 7.35 -9.50 14.23
N MET A 327 8.11 -8.42 14.42
CA MET A 327 7.89 -7.48 15.50
C MET A 327 6.53 -6.78 15.35
N ASN A 328 6.20 -6.36 14.13
CA ASN A 328 4.91 -5.75 13.82
C ASN A 328 3.73 -6.67 14.13
N ILE A 329 3.83 -7.95 13.76
CA ILE A 329 2.82 -8.97 14.08
C ILE A 329 2.68 -9.12 15.60
N ALA A 330 3.79 -9.35 16.29
CA ALA A 330 3.81 -9.61 17.73
C ALA A 330 3.20 -8.44 18.53
N ILE A 331 3.58 -7.21 18.21
CA ILE A 331 3.07 -6.01 18.89
C ILE A 331 1.60 -5.78 18.59
N SER A 332 1.18 -5.94 17.34
CA SER A 332 -0.22 -5.73 16.95
C SER A 332 -1.15 -6.73 17.63
N MET A 333 -0.77 -8.02 17.67
CA MET A 333 -1.49 -9.04 18.43
C MET A 333 -1.55 -8.71 19.92
N ARG A 334 -0.44 -8.24 20.49
CA ARG A 334 -0.39 -7.90 21.92
C ARG A 334 -1.24 -6.68 22.26
N ALA A 335 -1.28 -5.67 21.41
CA ALA A 335 -2.18 -4.53 21.56
C ALA A 335 -3.64 -5.01 21.54
N LYS A 336 -3.97 -5.97 20.66
CA LYS A 336 -5.31 -6.56 20.60
C LYS A 336 -5.66 -7.32 21.88
N ASP A 337 -4.74 -8.14 22.39
CA ASP A 337 -4.91 -8.90 23.63
C ASP A 337 -5.08 -7.98 24.86
N LYS A 338 -4.44 -6.80 24.85
CA LYS A 338 -4.61 -5.76 25.87
C LYS A 338 -5.94 -5.01 25.78
N GLY A 339 -6.75 -5.26 24.76
CA GLY A 339 -8.08 -4.70 24.61
C GLY A 339 -8.17 -3.49 23.68
N VAL A 340 -7.12 -3.15 22.94
CA VAL A 340 -7.19 -2.07 21.94
C VAL A 340 -8.24 -2.44 20.88
N PRO A 341 -9.26 -1.61 20.64
CA PRO A 341 -10.35 -1.96 19.72
C PRO A 341 -9.87 -2.17 18.29
N ARG A 342 -8.97 -1.29 17.82
CA ARG A 342 -8.49 -1.24 16.43
C ARG A 342 -6.98 -1.40 16.39
N THR A 343 -6.53 -2.50 15.80
CA THR A 343 -5.11 -2.81 15.65
C THR A 343 -4.76 -2.90 14.17
N GLY A 344 -3.70 -2.20 13.77
CA GLY A 344 -3.13 -2.25 12.44
C GLY A 344 -1.66 -2.66 12.51
N LEU A 345 -1.12 -3.13 11.39
CA LEU A 345 0.30 -3.37 11.26
C LEU A 345 0.72 -3.23 9.80
N LEU A 346 2.00 -2.94 9.58
CA LEU A 346 2.61 -2.85 8.27
C LEU A 346 3.50 -4.07 8.03
N LEU A 347 3.37 -4.69 6.86
CA LEU A 347 4.19 -5.83 6.45
C LEU A 347 4.85 -5.54 5.11
N LYS A 348 6.14 -5.83 5.03
CA LYS A 348 6.91 -5.76 3.78
C LYS A 348 6.89 -7.10 3.05
N ASP A 349 6.97 -8.21 3.78
CA ASP A 349 6.95 -9.56 3.26
C ASP A 349 5.53 -10.13 3.21
N ARG A 350 5.06 -10.43 2.00
CA ARG A 350 3.75 -11.02 1.77
C ARG A 350 3.68 -12.49 2.19
N ALA A 351 4.80 -13.19 2.33
CA ALA A 351 4.84 -14.60 2.70
C ALA A 351 4.44 -14.86 4.17
N LEU A 352 4.35 -13.80 4.99
CA LEU A 352 4.00 -13.88 6.40
C LEU A 352 2.47 -13.81 6.67
N VAL A 353 1.62 -13.69 5.63
CA VAL A 353 0.15 -13.55 5.74
C VAL A 353 -0.60 -14.60 4.93
#